data_AF-A0A9X3XBU7-F1
#
_entry.id   AF-A0A9X3XBU7-F1
#
_cell.length_a   1.000
_cell.length_b   1.000
_cell.length_c   1.000
_cell.angle_alpha   90.00
_cell.angle_beta   90.00
_cell.angle_gamma   90.00
#
_symmetry.space_group_name_H-M   'P 1'
#
loop_
_entity.id
_entity.type
_entity.pdbx_description
1 polymer ?
#
loop_
_entity_poly.entity_id
_entity_poly.type
_entity_poly.pdbx_seq_one_letter_code
_entity_poly.pdbx_strand_id
1 'polypeptide(L)'
;MEIHLDKRAVKQIRLSAADAIDEGDTEALREDVLEAFSEEQVEEIERRLDSGDFFEFLTDVLDEWSGDDVDELFELLETQLGEMGIDLKYEQREEEDEEEVEDDDVDDDDDDLDDDEDEELEEEDDEED
;
A
#
# COMPACT_ATOMS: atom_id res chain seq x y z
N MET A 1 0.41 6.95 -21.53
CA MET A 1 -0.69 7.12 -20.55
C MET A 1 -0.12 7.90 -19.40
N GLU A 2 -0.93 8.67 -18.67
CA GLU A 2 -0.47 9.39 -17.48
C GLU A 2 -1.33 8.93 -16.30
N ILE A 3 -0.68 8.60 -15.18
CA ILE A 3 -1.32 8.19 -13.93
C ILE A 3 -0.85 9.17 -12.85
N HIS A 4 -1.80 9.71 -12.09
CA HIS A 4 -1.51 10.58 -10.95
C HIS A 4 -1.85 9.84 -9.67
N LEU A 5 -0.88 9.72 -8.76
CA LEU A 5 -1.13 9.26 -7.40
C LEU A 5 -1.45 10.47 -6.52
N ASP A 6 -2.60 10.42 -5.86
CA ASP A 6 -3.00 11.43 -4.89
C ASP A 6 -2.05 11.45 -3.68
N LYS A 7 -1.97 12.61 -3.01
CA LYS A 7 -1.10 12.82 -1.84
C LYS A 7 -1.29 11.78 -0.74
N ARG A 8 -2.52 11.26 -0.55
CA ARG A 8 -2.83 10.24 0.45
C ARG A 8 -2.18 8.90 0.11
N ALA A 9 -2.32 8.45 -1.14
CA ALA A 9 -1.71 7.22 -1.63
C ALA A 9 -0.18 7.29 -1.53
N VAL A 10 0.41 8.43 -1.93
CA VAL A 10 1.87 8.64 -1.82
C VAL A 10 2.33 8.59 -0.36
N LYS A 11 1.58 9.21 0.57
CA LYS A 11 1.90 9.16 2.01
C LYS A 11 1.83 7.73 2.53
N GLN A 12 0.79 6.98 2.15
CA GLN A 12 0.58 5.60 2.60
C GLN A 12 1.71 4.69 2.12
N ILE A 13 2.02 4.69 0.82
CA ILE A 13 3.14 3.94 0.25
C ILE A 13 4.45 4.27 0.97
N ARG A 14 4.69 5.55 1.30
CA ARG A 14 5.91 5.96 2.00
C ARG A 14 5.99 5.44 3.43
N LEU A 15 4.87 5.36 4.14
CA LEU A 15 4.82 4.79 5.49
C LEU A 15 5.12 3.29 5.41
N SER A 16 4.36 2.56 4.61
CA SER A 16 4.53 1.12 4.46
C SER A 16 5.89 0.72 3.89
N ALA A 17 6.51 1.58 3.07
CA ALA A 17 7.87 1.36 2.62
C ALA A 17 8.88 1.55 3.75
N ALA A 18 8.69 2.54 4.63
CA ALA A 18 9.54 2.70 5.80
C ALA A 18 9.41 1.52 6.78
N ASP A 19 8.19 1.03 7.00
CA ASP A 19 7.94 -0.16 7.81
C ASP A 19 8.56 -1.41 7.15
N ALA A 20 8.42 -1.58 5.84
CA ALA A 20 9.06 -2.67 5.10
C ALA A 20 10.59 -2.68 5.22
N ILE A 21 11.23 -1.51 5.30
CA ILE A 21 12.67 -1.39 5.53
C ILE A 21 13.05 -1.85 6.94
N ASP A 22 12.27 -1.48 7.96
CA ASP A 22 12.56 -1.81 9.37
C ASP A 22 12.26 -3.29 9.68
N GLU A 23 11.13 -3.79 9.18
CA GLU A 23 10.62 -5.13 9.43
C GLU A 23 11.21 -6.18 8.46
N GLY A 24 11.66 -5.74 7.29
CA GLY A 24 12.15 -6.61 6.22
C GLY A 24 11.04 -7.39 5.52
N ASP A 25 9.81 -6.88 5.57
CA ASP A 25 8.62 -7.48 4.94
C ASP A 25 7.92 -6.50 4.01
N THR A 26 7.66 -6.92 2.77
CA THR A 26 7.06 -6.06 1.74
C THR A 26 5.60 -6.41 1.43
N GLU A 27 4.96 -7.28 2.22
CA GLU A 27 3.60 -7.74 1.94
C GLU A 27 2.59 -6.60 2.04
N ALA A 28 2.64 -5.82 3.13
CA ALA A 28 1.81 -4.64 3.34
C ALA A 28 2.08 -3.55 2.29
N LEU A 29 3.36 -3.24 2.05
CA LEU A 29 3.78 -2.28 1.04
C LEU A 29 3.22 -2.61 -0.35
N ARG A 30 3.24 -3.89 -0.75
CA ARG A 30 2.70 -4.32 -2.03
C ARG A 30 1.20 -4.06 -2.14
N GLU A 31 0.44 -4.31 -1.07
CA GLU A 31 -0.99 -4.03 -1.01
C GLU A 31 -1.26 -2.53 -1.10
N ASP A 32 -0.55 -1.72 -0.33
CA ASP A 32 -0.69 -0.25 -0.37
C ASP A 32 -0.33 0.34 -1.73
N VAL A 33 0.70 -0.19 -2.41
CA VAL A 33 1.04 0.22 -3.78
C VAL A 33 -0.04 -0.21 -4.76
N LEU A 34 -0.62 -1.40 -4.61
CA LEU A 34 -1.72 -1.87 -5.47
C LEU A 34 -2.96 -0.98 -5.32
N GLU A 35 -3.35 -0.67 -4.09
CA GLU A 35 -4.52 0.16 -3.77
C GLU A 35 -4.38 1.62 -4.21
N ALA A 36 -3.15 2.10 -4.42
CA ALA A 36 -2.91 3.42 -4.97
C ALA A 36 -3.37 3.58 -6.43
N PHE A 37 -3.61 2.47 -7.14
CA PHE A 37 -4.10 2.47 -8.52
C PHE A 37 -5.56 2.04 -8.55
N SER A 38 -6.38 2.77 -9.32
CA SER A 38 -7.76 2.35 -9.59
C SER A 38 -7.80 1.08 -10.43
N GLU A 39 -8.88 0.30 -10.31
CA GLU A 39 -9.09 -0.93 -11.09
C GLU A 39 -8.92 -0.70 -12.62
N GLU A 40 -9.39 0.44 -13.15
CA GLU A 40 -9.22 0.78 -14.57
C GLU A 40 -7.73 1.00 -14.94
N GLN A 41 -6.96 1.64 -14.07
CA GLN A 41 -5.53 1.84 -14.27
C GLN A 41 -4.79 0.51 -14.21
N VAL A 42 -5.13 -0.36 -13.25
CA VAL A 42 -4.58 -1.71 -13.12
C VAL A 42 -4.85 -2.53 -14.37
N GLU A 43 -6.10 -2.63 -14.83
CA GLU A 43 -6.46 -3.37 -16.05
C GLU A 43 -5.69 -2.89 -17.29
N GLU A 44 -5.48 -1.57 -17.41
CA GLU A 44 -4.80 -0.98 -18.55
C GLU A 44 -3.26 -1.07 -18.44
N ILE A 45 -2.71 -1.22 -17.23
CA ILE A 45 -1.31 -1.66 -17.01
C ILE A 45 -1.16 -3.12 -17.43
N GLU A 46 -2.03 -4.02 -16.92
CA GLU A 46 -2.01 -5.45 -17.24
C GLU A 46 -2.15 -5.73 -18.73
N ARG A 47 -2.95 -4.92 -19.44
CA ARG A 47 -3.08 -5.03 -20.89
C ARG A 47 -1.77 -4.73 -21.64
N ARG A 48 -0.89 -3.92 -21.05
CA ARG A 48 0.41 -3.57 -21.60
C ARG A 48 1.52 -4.49 -21.13
N LEU A 49 1.34 -5.16 -19.99
CA LEU A 49 2.23 -6.23 -19.57
C LEU A 49 2.20 -7.35 -20.64
N ASP A 50 3.37 -7.73 -21.13
CA ASP A 50 3.53 -8.85 -22.08
C ASP A 50 3.26 -10.20 -21.38
N SER A 51 3.33 -10.25 -20.05
CA SER A 51 3.10 -11.43 -19.20
C SER A 51 2.81 -11.02 -17.76
N GLY A 52 1.93 -11.77 -17.10
CA GLY A 52 1.58 -11.58 -15.68
C GLY A 52 0.47 -10.56 -15.42
N ASP A 53 0.07 -10.48 -14.15
CA ASP A 53 -0.86 -9.47 -13.62
C ASP A 53 -0.09 -8.38 -12.87
N PHE A 54 -0.78 -7.30 -12.47
CA PHE A 54 -0.12 -6.17 -11.83
C PHE A 54 0.48 -6.53 -10.47
N PHE A 55 -0.06 -7.54 -9.78
CA PHE A 55 0.51 -8.03 -8.52
C PHE A 55 1.84 -8.76 -8.74
N GLU A 56 1.96 -9.57 -9.79
CA GLU A 56 3.24 -10.17 -10.19
C GLU A 56 4.27 -9.08 -10.53
N PHE A 57 3.86 -8.07 -11.30
CA PHE A 57 4.70 -6.91 -11.61
C PHE A 57 5.23 -6.20 -10.35
N LEU A 58 4.35 -5.90 -9.39
CA LEU A 58 4.76 -5.26 -8.13
C LEU A 58 5.69 -6.16 -7.32
N THR A 59 5.48 -7.47 -7.35
CA THR A 59 6.37 -8.43 -6.68
C THR A 59 7.76 -8.41 -7.31
N ASP A 60 7.87 -8.36 -8.64
CA ASP A 60 9.16 -8.24 -9.34
C ASP A 60 9.86 -6.91 -9.00
N VAL A 61 9.12 -5.79 -8.95
CA VAL A 61 9.67 -4.48 -8.54
C VAL A 61 10.19 -4.50 -7.11
N LEU A 62 9.45 -5.11 -6.19
CA LEU A 62 9.82 -5.19 -4.78
C LEU A 62 10.99 -6.17 -4.51
N ASP A 63 11.17 -7.20 -5.35
CA ASP A 63 12.36 -8.07 -5.29
C ASP A 63 13.62 -7.36 -5.83
N GLU A 64 13.45 -6.43 -6.78
CA GLU A 64 14.54 -5.58 -7.28
C GLU A 64 14.90 -4.45 -6.31
N TRP A 65 13.94 -3.96 -5.53
CA TRP A 65 14.17 -2.89 -4.55
C TRP A 65 15.11 -3.34 -3.44
N SER A 66 16.12 -2.52 -3.16
CA SER A 66 17.15 -2.86 -2.16
C SER A 66 16.64 -2.76 -0.72
N GLY A 67 15.56 -2.01 -0.48
CA GLY A 67 15.06 -1.71 0.86
C GLY A 67 15.96 -0.76 1.64
N ASP A 68 16.75 0.10 0.99
CA ASP A 68 17.59 1.10 1.68
C ASP A 68 16.90 2.48 1.73
N ASP A 69 16.21 2.87 0.65
CA ASP A 69 15.55 4.16 0.51
C ASP A 69 14.18 4.04 -0.13
N VAL A 70 13.19 4.77 0.39
CA VAL A 70 11.82 4.81 -0.14
C VAL A 70 11.77 5.48 -1.52
N ASP A 71 12.61 6.48 -1.77
CA ASP A 71 12.64 7.16 -3.07
C ASP A 71 13.10 6.20 -4.19
N GLU A 72 13.96 5.22 -3.88
CA GLU A 72 14.38 4.18 -4.85
C GLU A 72 13.18 3.37 -5.35
N LEU A 73 12.23 3.03 -4.47
CA LEU A 73 11.00 2.33 -4.86
C LEU A 73 10.20 3.12 -5.90
N PHE A 74 10.04 4.43 -5.68
CA PHE A 74 9.33 5.29 -6.63
C PHE A 74 10.07 5.43 -7.96
N GLU A 75 11.41 5.52 -7.94
CA GLU A 75 12.23 5.54 -9.16
C GLU A 75 12.10 4.22 -9.95
N LEU A 76 12.03 3.07 -9.27
CA LEU A 76 11.81 1.77 -9.90
C LEU A 76 10.43 1.70 -10.54
N LEU A 77 9.37 2.11 -9.83
CA LEU A 77 8.01 2.17 -10.36
C LEU A 77 7.92 3.08 -11.58
N GLU A 78 8.49 4.29 -11.53
CA GLU A 78 8.54 5.23 -12.65
C GLU A 78 9.26 4.64 -13.87
N THR A 79 10.40 3.98 -13.63
CA THR A 79 11.20 3.40 -14.70
C THR A 79 10.43 2.29 -15.40
N GLN A 80 9.93 1.32 -14.63
CA GLN A 80 9.25 0.14 -15.14
C GLN A 80 7.92 0.50 -15.83
N LEU A 81 7.11 1.39 -15.24
CA LEU A 81 5.90 1.92 -15.89
C LEU A 81 6.25 2.79 -17.12
N GLY A 82 7.34 3.53 -17.07
CA GLY A 82 7.84 4.35 -18.18
C GLY A 82 8.20 3.51 -19.40
N GLU A 83 8.81 2.33 -19.21
CA GLU A 83 9.10 1.37 -20.29
C GLU A 83 7.82 0.85 -20.97
N MET A 84 6.71 0.79 -20.24
CA MET A 84 5.37 0.46 -20.77
C MET A 84 4.66 1.66 -21.41
N GLY A 85 5.28 2.83 -21.43
CA GLY A 85 4.69 4.07 -21.94
C GLY A 85 3.67 4.72 -21.00
N ILE A 86 3.80 4.45 -19.70
CA ILE A 86 2.98 5.00 -18.62
C ILE A 86 3.85 6.00 -17.85
N ASP A 87 3.40 7.25 -17.81
CA ASP A 87 4.04 8.34 -17.09
C ASP A 87 3.40 8.43 -15.71
N LEU A 88 4.12 8.00 -14.68
CA LEU A 88 3.70 8.14 -13.30
C LEU A 88 3.98 9.56 -12.82
N LYS A 89 2.99 10.15 -12.16
CA LYS A 89 3.05 11.48 -11.58
C LYS A 89 2.53 11.39 -10.16
N TYR A 90 3.12 12.20 -9.31
CA TYR A 90 2.69 12.35 -7.93
C TYR A 90 2.08 13.73 -7.80
N GLU A 91 0.95 13.82 -7.13
CA GLU A 91 0.45 15.11 -6.73
C GLU A 91 1.45 15.69 -5.70
N GLN A 92 2.37 16.53 -6.19
CA GLN A 92 3.29 17.27 -5.34
C GLN A 92 2.42 18.06 -4.36
N ARG A 93 2.71 17.90 -3.07
CA ARG A 93 2.31 18.91 -2.08
C ARG A 93 2.76 20.25 -2.67
N GLU A 94 1.82 21.09 -3.08
CA GLU A 94 2.14 22.41 -3.63
C GLU A 94 3.16 23.07 -2.68
N GLU A 95 4.41 23.22 -3.14
CA GLU A 95 5.48 23.91 -2.41
C GLU A 95 5.29 25.45 -2.44
N GLU A 96 4.05 25.91 -2.37
CA GLU A 96 3.70 27.33 -2.24
C GLU A 96 2.73 27.51 -1.07
N ASP A 97 3.18 27.22 0.16
CA ASP A 97 2.89 28.05 1.34
C ASP A 97 3.74 27.54 2.52
N GLU A 98 4.75 28.34 2.89
CA GLU A 98 5.58 28.18 4.10
C GLU A 98 4.79 28.48 5.40
N GLU A 99 3.47 28.40 5.42
CA GLU A 99 2.67 28.63 6.63
C GLU A 99 1.65 27.50 6.85
N GLU A 100 1.63 27.04 8.10
CA GLU A 100 0.68 26.12 8.72
C GLU A 100 0.99 24.62 8.59
N VAL A 101 1.83 24.19 9.53
CA VAL A 101 1.62 22.96 10.29
C VAL A 101 0.20 22.93 10.85
N GLU A 102 -0.75 22.40 10.08
CA GLU A 102 -1.94 21.78 10.65
C GLU A 102 -1.79 20.26 10.47
N ASP A 103 -1.42 19.66 11.60
CA ASP A 103 -1.88 18.37 12.09
C ASP A 103 -3.30 18.10 11.55
N ASP A 104 -3.41 17.37 10.43
CA ASP A 104 -4.68 16.81 10.00
C ASP A 104 -4.68 15.39 10.57
N ASP A 105 -5.35 15.28 11.71
CA ASP A 105 -5.74 14.10 12.45
C ASP A 105 -5.75 12.84 11.56
N VAL A 106 -4.90 11.88 11.91
CA VAL A 106 -5.19 10.49 11.65
C VAL A 106 -6.39 10.14 12.53
N ASP A 107 -7.59 10.37 12.02
CA ASP A 107 -8.82 9.77 12.54
C ASP A 107 -8.77 8.28 12.17
N ASP A 108 -7.98 7.56 12.97
CA ASP A 108 -8.04 6.11 13.12
C ASP A 108 -9.36 5.79 13.84
N ASP A 109 -10.48 5.83 13.10
CA ASP A 109 -11.75 5.24 13.52
C ASP A 109 -11.68 3.73 13.24
N ASP A 110 -10.78 3.04 13.93
CA ASP A 110 -10.82 1.60 14.16
C ASP A 110 -11.46 1.38 15.54
N ASP A 111 -12.78 1.55 15.63
CA ASP A 111 -13.56 1.24 16.83
C ASP A 111 -14.90 0.61 16.41
N ASP A 112 -14.85 -0.63 15.93
CA ASP A 112 -15.98 -1.57 16.00
C ASP A 112 -15.45 -3.01 16.21
N LEU A 113 -14.70 -3.18 17.31
CA LEU A 113 -14.57 -4.48 17.96
C LEU A 113 -15.66 -4.57 19.05
N ASP A 114 -16.86 -5.00 18.65
CA ASP A 114 -17.89 -5.42 19.60
C ASP A 114 -17.47 -6.77 20.22
N ASP A 115 -16.71 -6.64 21.30
CA ASP A 115 -16.39 -7.65 22.30
C ASP A 115 -17.64 -7.95 23.15
N ASP A 116 -18.48 -8.87 22.68
CA ASP A 116 -19.45 -9.55 23.56
C ASP A 116 -18.80 -10.85 24.08
N GLU A 117 -17.92 -10.68 25.08
CA GLU A 117 -17.62 -11.71 26.09
C GLU A 117 -18.89 -12.01 26.91
N ASP A 118 -19.56 -13.13 26.63
CA ASP A 118 -20.50 -13.75 27.58
C ASP A 118 -20.02 -15.16 27.93
N GLU A 119 -19.15 -15.20 28.93
CA GLU A 119 -18.65 -16.39 29.60
C GLU A 119 -19.54 -16.68 30.83
N GLU A 120 -20.53 -17.58 30.72
CA GLU A 120 -21.06 -18.30 31.89
C GLU A 120 -20.94 -19.82 31.72
N LEU A 121 -19.95 -20.34 32.44
CA LEU A 121 -19.72 -21.75 32.76
C LEU A 121 -20.87 -22.31 33.61
N GLU A 122 -21.29 -23.56 33.38
CA GLU A 122 -21.71 -24.48 34.46
C GLU A 122 -21.62 -25.96 34.02
N GLU A 123 -20.53 -26.58 34.48
CA GLU A 123 -20.35 -27.92 35.08
C GLU A 123 -20.99 -29.19 34.48
N GLU A 124 -20.08 -30.09 34.05
CA GLU A 124 -19.91 -31.51 34.41
C GLU A 124 -21.14 -32.41 34.66
N ASP A 125 -21.27 -33.50 33.87
CA ASP A 125 -21.36 -34.86 34.44
C ASP A 125 -20.97 -35.92 33.38
N ASP A 126 -19.91 -36.67 33.71
CA ASP A 126 -19.58 -38.07 33.41
C ASP A 126 -20.79 -38.93 32.97
N GLU A 127 -20.72 -40.01 32.19
CA GLU A 127 -19.73 -41.07 32.11
C GLU A 127 -20.11 -41.95 30.90
N GLU A 128 -19.12 -42.43 30.15
CA GLU A 128 -19.27 -43.54 29.19
C GLU A 128 -19.37 -44.89 29.92
N ASP A 129 -20.27 -45.76 29.48
CA ASP A 129 -19.98 -47.19 29.20
C ASP A 129 -20.96 -47.76 28.15
#